data_AF-A0A958Z7A2-F1
#
_entry.id   AF-A0A958Z7A2-F1
#
_cell.length_a   1.000
_cell.length_b   1.000
_cell.length_c   1.000
_cell.angle_alpha   90.00
_cell.angle_beta   90.00
_cell.angle_gamma   90.00
#
_symmetry.space_group_name_H-M   'P 1'
#
loop_
_entity.id
_entity.type
_entity.pdbx_description
1 polymer ?
#
loop_
_entity_poly.entity_id
_entity_poly.type
_entity_poly.pdbx_seq_one_letter_code
_entity_poly.pdbx_strand_id
1 'polypeptide(L)' 'MFLHKHPYPPFIPSKATKLIVGTLPPPRFSIGNLKSDDVNFCYGSRDGQLWKILDEIFNLNLKYENTQEA' A
#
# COMPACT_ATOMS: atom_id res chain seq x y z
N MET A 1 -6.24 2.34 23.64
CA MET A 1 -4.92 2.71 23.09
C MET A 1 -4.59 1.69 22.01
N PHE A 2 -4.43 2.11 20.76
CA PHE A 2 -4.08 1.18 19.67
C PHE A 2 -2.56 0.99 19.64
N LEU A 3 -2.11 -0.27 19.54
CA LEU A 3 -0.69 -0.54 19.31
C LEU A 3 -0.40 -0.29 17.82
N HIS A 4 0.27 0.82 17.52
CA HIS A 4 0.71 1.12 16.15
C HIS A 4 1.86 0.19 15.78
N LYS A 5 1.54 -0.86 15.03
CA LYS A 5 2.51 -1.74 14.40
C LYS A 5 2.51 -1.49 12.89
N HIS A 6 3.68 -1.42 12.29
CA HIS A 6 3.76 -1.34 10.83
C HIS A 6 3.21 -2.64 10.22
N PRO A 7 2.24 -2.57 9.28
CA PRO A 7 1.51 -3.75 8.79
C PRO A 7 2.37 -4.68 7.93
N TYR A 8 3.42 -4.14 7.30
CA TYR A 8 4.23 -4.85 6.31
C TYR A 8 5.73 -4.79 6.65
N PRO A 9 6.53 -5.78 6.28
CA PRO A 9 7.99 -5.64 6.30
C PRO A 9 8.45 -4.60 5.28
N PRO A 10 9.64 -4.01 5.45
CA PRO A 10 10.25 -3.17 4.42
C PRO A 10 10.43 -3.95 3.10
N PHE A 11 10.10 -3.31 1.98
CA PHE A 11 10.34 -3.85 0.64
C PHE A 11 11.26 -2.90 -0.12
N ILE A 12 12.51 -3.32 -0.31
CA ILE A 12 13.55 -2.50 -0.97
C ILE A 12 14.27 -3.37 -2.00
N PRO A 13 13.90 -3.28 -3.29
CA PRO A 13 14.61 -3.98 -4.36
C PRO A 13 16.09 -3.58 -4.44
N SER A 14 16.99 -4.52 -4.75
CA SER A 14 18.44 -4.27 -4.79
C SER A 14 18.87 -3.19 -5.80
N LYS A 15 18.07 -2.98 -6.85
CA LYS A 15 18.30 -1.95 -7.88
C LYS A 15 17.56 -0.64 -7.62
N ALA A 16 16.87 -0.49 -6.48
CA ALA A 16 16.13 0.72 -6.18
C ALA A 16 17.09 1.92 -6.05
N THR A 17 16.83 2.98 -6.81
CA THR A 17 17.61 4.23 -6.75
C THR A 17 16.90 5.32 -5.95
N LYS A 18 15.64 5.08 -5.57
CA LYS A 18 14.78 5.99 -4.80
C LYS A 18 13.99 5.16 -3.80
N LEU A 19 13.75 5.74 -2.61
CA LEU A 19 12.95 5.13 -1.54
C LEU A 19 11.77 6.05 -1.21
N ILE A 20 10.56 5.50 -1.19
CA ILE A 20 9.35 6.20 -0.76
C ILE A 20 9.11 5.86 0.71
N VAL A 21 9.27 6.85 1.59
CA VAL A 21 9.07 6.69 3.04
C VAL A 21 7.76 7.35 3.43
N GLY A 22 6.83 6.55 3.95
CA GLY A 22 5.54 7.03 4.43
C GLY A 22 5.64 7.55 5.86
N THR A 23 4.54 8.13 6.35
CA THR A 23 4.45 8.59 7.74
C THR A 23 3.89 7.48 8.63
N LEU A 24 2.57 7.38 8.72
CA LEU A 24 1.87 6.44 9.58
C LEU A 24 0.82 5.68 8.76
N PRO A 25 0.81 4.33 8.79
CA PRO A 25 -0.24 3.57 8.14
C PRO A 25 -1.58 3.81 8.83
N PRO A 26 -2.71 3.75 8.11
CA PRO A 26 -4.02 3.81 8.72
C PRO A 26 -4.16 2.68 9.78
N PRO A 27 -4.74 2.95 10.98
CA PRO A 27 -4.82 1.95 12.05
C PRO A 27 -5.45 0.62 11.62
N ARG A 28 -6.37 0.67 10.66
CA ARG A 28 -7.04 -0.50 10.09
C ARG A 28 -6.08 -1.47 9.38
N PHE A 29 -5.00 -0.99 8.78
CA PHE A 29 -3.95 -1.82 8.20
C PHE A 29 -3.14 -2.53 9.28
N SER A 30 -2.82 -1.83 10.38
CA SER A 30 -2.09 -2.40 11.52
C SER A 30 -2.81 -3.57 12.20
N ILE A 31 -4.14 -3.60 12.14
CA ILE A 31 -4.97 -4.66 12.75
C ILE A 31 -5.61 -5.61 11.71
N GLY A 32 -5.33 -5.44 10.42
CA GLY A 32 -5.89 -6.27 9.34
C GLY A 32 -7.38 -6.05 9.04
N ASN A 33 -7.99 -4.96 9.51
CA ASN A 33 -9.40 -4.63 9.25
C ASN A 33 -9.55 -3.86 7.92
N LEU A 34 -9.23 -4.52 6.81
CA LEU A 34 -9.23 -3.93 5.48
C LEU A 34 -10.65 -3.73 4.94
N LYS A 35 -10.86 -2.64 4.19
CA LYS A 35 -12.07 -2.46 3.38
C LYS A 35 -11.99 -3.34 2.12
N SER A 36 -13.12 -3.57 1.46
CA SER A 36 -13.19 -4.42 0.25
C SER A 36 -12.31 -3.93 -0.90
N ASP A 37 -12.07 -2.62 -0.94
CA ASP A 37 -11.30 -1.88 -1.93
C ASP A 37 -9.94 -1.39 -1.40
N ASP A 38 -9.55 -1.84 -0.20
CA ASP A 38 -8.15 -1.75 0.24
C ASP A 38 -7.39 -2.97 -0.29
N VAL A 39 -6.26 -2.76 -0.96
CA VAL A 39 -5.30 -3.82 -1.29
C VAL A 39 -4.42 -4.07 -0.07
N ASN A 40 -4.21 -5.34 0.30
CA ASN A 40 -3.39 -5.71 1.46
C ASN A 40 -1.88 -5.56 1.20
N PHE A 41 -1.44 -4.35 0.85
CA PHE A 41 -0.06 -4.02 0.52
C PHE A 41 0.31 -2.59 0.96
N CYS A 42 1.61 -2.27 0.93
CA CYS A 42 2.10 -0.92 1.20
C CYS A 42 1.37 0.12 0.32
N TYR A 43 0.84 1.17 0.93
CA TYR A 43 0.00 2.19 0.26
C TYR A 43 -1.26 1.66 -0.42
N GLY A 44 -1.69 0.42 -0.14
CA GLY A 44 -2.87 -0.20 -0.74
C GLY A 44 -4.22 0.34 -0.23
N SER A 45 -4.21 1.37 0.61
CA SER A 45 -5.44 2.04 1.04
C SER A 45 -6.18 2.60 -0.18
N ARG A 46 -7.49 2.33 -0.28
CA ARG A 46 -8.36 2.91 -1.32
C ARG A 46 -8.32 4.44 -1.36
N ASP A 47 -8.09 5.03 -0.19
CA ASP A 47 -8.06 6.48 0.04
C ASP A 47 -6.68 7.07 -0.35
N GLY A 48 -5.70 6.19 -0.64
CA GLY A 48 -4.37 6.57 -1.10
C GLY A 48 -4.34 6.95 -2.58
N GLN A 49 -3.38 7.79 -2.95
CA GLN A 49 -3.20 8.27 -4.33
C GLN A 49 -1.92 7.75 -4.99
N LEU A 50 -0.97 7.20 -4.22
CA LEU A 50 0.34 6.78 -4.76
C LEU A 50 0.19 5.82 -5.95
N TRP A 51 -0.51 4.71 -5.75
CA TRP A 51 -0.67 3.70 -6.80
C TRP A 51 -1.52 4.19 -7.97
N LYS A 52 -2.50 5.07 -7.74
CA LYS A 52 -3.32 5.67 -8.82
C LYS A 52 -2.46 6.58 -9.71
N ILE A 53 -1.63 7.41 -9.09
CA ILE A 53 -0.71 8.30 -9.81
C ILE A 53 0.34 7.51 -10.58
N LEU A 54 0.93 6.48 -9.96
CA LEU A 54 1.92 5.63 -10.64
C LEU A 54 1.29 4.82 -11.78
N ASP A 55 0.08 4.29 -11.58
CA ASP A 55 -0.65 3.57 -12.61
C ASP A 55 -0.91 4.46 -13.83
N GLU A 56 -1.32 5.71 -13.63
CA GLU A 56 -1.55 6.68 -14.70
C GLU A 56 -0.25 7.10 -15.41
N ILE A 57 0.80 7.44 -14.66
CA ILE A 57 2.07 7.91 -15.25
C ILE A 57 2.76 6.80 -16.05
N PHE A 58 2.64 5.55 -15.62
CA PHE A 58 3.35 4.41 -16.21
C PHE A 58 2.45 3.45 -17.01
N ASN A 59 1.15 3.72 -17.11
CA ASN A 59 0.16 2.88 -17.79
C ASN A 59 0.23 1.40 -17.35
N LEU A 60 0.19 1.15 -16.03
CA LEU A 60 0.43 -0.18 -15.47
C LEU A 60 -0.82 -1.09 -15.54
N ASN A 61 -2.01 -0.52 -15.67
CA ASN A 61 -3.30 -1.20 -15.62
C ASN A 61 -3.49 -2.01 -14.32
N LEU A 62 -3.25 -1.36 -13.18
CA LEU A 62 -3.33 -2.01 -11.87
C LEU A 62 -4.76 -2.42 -11.49
N LYS A 63 -4.87 -3.50 -10.71
CA LYS A 63 -6.12 -3.92 -10.06
C LYS A 63 -6.14 -3.41 -8.62
N TYR A 64 -7.29 -2.92 -8.16
CA TYR A 64 -7.47 -2.38 -6.81
C TYR A 64 -8.37 -3.25 -5.91
N GLU A 65 -8.74 -4.43 -6.39
CA GLU A 65 -9.46 -5.44 -5.62
C GLU A 65 -8.48 -6.18 -4.72
N ASN A 66 -8.89 -6.52 -3.48
CA ASN A 66 -8.03 -7.26 -2.55
C ASN A 66 -7.89 -8.74 -2.94
N THR A 67 -7.13 -8.99 -4.00
CA THR A 67 -6.84 -10.31 -4.58
C THR A 67 -5.34 -10.57 -4.55
N GLN A 68 -4.91 -11.82 -4.75
CA GLN A 68 -3.47 -12.14 -4.82
C GLN A 68 -2.77 -11.52 -6.04
N GLU A 69 -3.54 -11.13 -7.05
CA GLU A 69 -3.03 -10.54 -8.29
C GLU A 69 -2.78 -9.03 -8.16
N ALA A 70 -3.34 -8.39 -7.12
CA ALA A 70 -3.25 -6.97 -6.84
C ALA A 70 -2.01 -6.60 -6.00
#